data_AF-A0A2V8WHN4-F1
#
_entry.id   AF-A0A2V8WHN4-F1
#
_cell.length_a   1.000
_cell.length_b   1.000
_cell.length_c   1.000
_cell.angle_alpha   90.00
_cell.angle_beta   90.00
_cell.angle_gamma   90.00
#
_symmetry.space_group_name_H-M   'P 1'
#
loop_
_entity.id
_entity.type
_entity.pdbx_description
1 polymer ?
#
loop_
_entity_poly.entity_id
_entity_poly.type
_entity_poly.pdbx_seq_one_letter_code
_entity_poly.pdbx_strand_id
1 'polypeptide(L)'
;MGVKPELAFNVCWEVYRGARDVLETKRGVSALNWKDTGKFLWRPDIRPRLTEWVADFALAGQAALDGPDWASRMVMFRVYYFGLAPYENAPHFLGLSERSWVNWSEEICRRCGAELLRRRMFPPRKYFRSGG
;
A
#
# COMPACT_ATOMS: atom_id res chain seq x y z
N MET A 1 23.77 7.99 -3.58
CA MET A 1 22.74 8.74 -2.83
C MET A 1 21.54 7.81 -2.64
N GLY A 2 21.28 7.34 -1.42
CA GLY A 2 20.14 6.46 -1.15
C GLY A 2 18.83 7.23 -1.21
N VAL A 3 17.76 6.60 -1.69
CA VAL A 3 16.41 7.18 -1.70
C VAL A 3 15.90 7.24 -0.26
N LYS A 4 15.35 8.39 0.15
CA LYS A 4 14.71 8.53 1.46
C LYS A 4 13.49 7.58 1.54
N PRO A 5 13.38 6.73 2.58
CA PRO A 5 12.26 5.80 2.72
C PRO A 5 10.90 6.49 2.66
N GLU A 6 10.76 7.67 3.28
CA GLU A 6 9.51 8.43 3.32
C GLU A 6 9.09 8.88 1.91
N LEU A 7 10.05 9.29 1.08
CA LEU A 7 9.80 9.63 -0.32
C LEU A 7 9.35 8.40 -1.12
N ALA A 8 10.03 7.27 -0.91
CA ALA A 8 9.65 6.02 -1.57
C ALA A 8 8.23 5.59 -1.20
N PHE A 9 7.86 5.73 0.07
CA PHE A 9 6.51 5.46 0.54
C PHE A 9 5.48 6.38 -0.11
N ASN A 10 5.68 7.71 -0.08
CA ASN A 10 4.73 8.67 -0.65
C ASN A 10 4.47 8.40 -2.15
N VAL A 11 5.53 8.15 -2.93
CA VAL A 11 5.40 7.83 -4.36
C VAL A 11 4.64 6.51 -4.58
N CYS A 12 4.96 5.47 -3.81
CA CYS A 12 4.26 4.19 -3.91
C CYS A 12 2.80 4.29 -3.46
N TRP A 13 2.51 5.09 -2.45
CA TRP A 13 1.16 5.32 -1.93
C TRP A 13 0.29 6.06 -2.94
N GLU A 14 0.82 7.06 -3.64
CA GLU A 14 0.09 7.73 -4.73
C GLU A 14 -0.25 6.76 -5.87
N VAL A 15 0.69 5.88 -6.26
CA VAL A 15 0.40 4.83 -7.24
C VAL A 15 -0.62 3.82 -6.72
N TYR A 16 -0.58 3.48 -5.42
CA TYR A 16 -1.59 2.66 -4.77
C TYR A 16 -2.98 3.30 -4.81
N ARG A 17 -3.11 4.60 -4.54
CA ARG A 17 -4.38 5.34 -4.61
C ARG A 17 -4.97 5.27 -6.01
N GLY A 18 -4.18 5.61 -7.03
CA GLY A 18 -4.61 5.49 -8.43
C GLY A 18 -4.94 4.04 -8.83
N ALA A 19 -4.19 3.06 -8.31
CA ALA A 19 -4.46 1.65 -8.54
C ALA A 19 -5.80 1.21 -7.96
N ARG A 20 -6.13 1.63 -6.73
CA ARG A 20 -7.41 1.33 -6.06
C ARG A 20 -8.58 1.94 -6.80
N ASP A 21 -8.51 3.21 -7.16
CA ASP A 21 -9.55 3.92 -7.92
C ASP A 21 -9.85 3.23 -9.26
N VAL A 22 -8.79 2.87 -10.00
CA VAL A 22 -8.92 2.12 -11.27
C VAL A 22 -9.55 0.74 -11.05
N LEU A 23 -9.17 0.03 -9.98
CA LEU A 23 -9.74 -1.28 -9.67
C LEU A 23 -11.20 -1.18 -9.24
N GLU A 24 -11.58 -0.19 -8.44
CA GLU A 24 -12.98 0.02 -8.02
C GLU A 24 -13.86 0.41 -9.21
N THR A 25 -13.39 1.34 -10.04
CA THR A 25 -14.09 1.76 -11.26
C THR A 25 -14.21 0.63 -12.28
N LYS A 26 -13.16 -0.18 -12.49
CA LYS A 26 -13.17 -1.28 -13.48
C LYS A 26 -13.83 -2.57 -12.97
N ARG A 27 -13.84 -2.83 -11.66
CA ARG A 27 -14.38 -4.08 -11.09
C ARG A 27 -15.85 -4.01 -10.70
N GLY A 28 -16.54 -2.90 -10.93
CA GLY A 28 -18.00 -2.83 -10.89
C GLY A 28 -18.73 -3.87 -11.77
N VAL A 29 -18.04 -4.61 -12.65
CA VAL A 29 -18.65 -5.58 -13.58
C VAL A 29 -18.00 -6.98 -13.63
N SER A 30 -16.85 -7.27 -12.98
CA SER A 30 -16.10 -8.53 -13.27
C SER A 30 -15.77 -9.43 -12.07
N ALA A 31 -16.21 -9.09 -10.85
CA ALA A 31 -16.07 -10.00 -9.69
C ALA A 31 -17.09 -11.16 -9.66
N LEU A 32 -18.12 -11.13 -10.51
CA LEU A 32 -19.20 -12.14 -10.56
C LEU A 32 -18.98 -13.24 -11.62
N ASN A 33 -17.93 -13.14 -12.44
CA ASN A 33 -17.73 -14.08 -13.54
C ASN A 33 -16.66 -15.12 -13.18
N TRP A 34 -17.10 -16.29 -12.70
CA TRP A 34 -16.26 -17.42 -12.32
C TRP A 34 -15.36 -17.96 -13.46
N LYS A 35 -15.62 -17.54 -14.71
CA LYS A 35 -14.80 -17.86 -15.89
C LYS A 35 -13.54 -17.00 -16.01
N ASP A 36 -13.48 -15.85 -15.33
CA ASP A 36 -12.28 -15.00 -15.28
C ASP A 36 -11.22 -15.53 -14.30
N THR A 37 -11.56 -16.54 -13.49
CA THR A 37 -10.69 -17.07 -12.42
C THR A 37 -9.40 -17.71 -12.93
N GLY A 38 -9.38 -18.19 -14.18
CA GLY A 38 -8.19 -18.73 -14.84
C GLY A 38 -7.08 -17.70 -15.08
N LYS A 39 -7.40 -16.40 -14.99
CA LYS A 39 -6.41 -15.31 -15.06
C LYS A 39 -5.62 -15.14 -13.76
N PHE A 40 -6.06 -15.70 -12.62
CA PHE A 40 -5.35 -15.61 -11.34
C PHE A 40 -4.32 -16.73 -11.13
N LEU A 41 -3.99 -17.51 -12.18
CA LEU A 41 -2.85 -18.41 -12.12
C LEU A 41 -1.58 -17.59 -11.83
N TRP A 42 -0.88 -17.93 -10.75
CA TRP A 42 0.41 -17.35 -10.42
C TRP A 42 1.37 -17.63 -11.58
N ARG A 43 1.80 -16.57 -12.28
CA ARG A 43 2.63 -16.64 -13.49
C ARG A 43 3.81 -15.68 -13.32
N PRO A 44 5.01 -16.17 -12.98
CA PRO A 44 6.20 -15.33 -12.81
C PRO A 44 6.65 -14.64 -14.12
N ASP A 45 6.14 -15.11 -15.28
CA ASP A 45 6.55 -14.66 -16.61
C ASP A 45 5.75 -13.47 -17.15
N ILE A 46 4.69 -13.06 -16.45
CA ILE A 46 3.77 -11.99 -16.88
C ILE A 46 4.03 -10.75 -16.03
N ARG A 47 4.06 -9.57 -16.68
CA ARG A 47 4.27 -8.28 -16.00
C ARG A 47 3.33 -8.16 -14.78
N PRO A 48 3.84 -7.71 -13.61
CA PRO A 48 3.03 -7.62 -12.41
C PRO A 48 1.76 -6.80 -12.65
N ARG A 49 0.62 -7.32 -12.18
CA ARG A 49 -0.68 -6.69 -12.34
C ARG A 49 -0.92 -5.63 -11.28
N LEU A 50 -1.86 -4.73 -11.59
CA LEU A 50 -2.33 -3.71 -10.65
C LEU A 50 -2.88 -4.31 -9.35
N THR A 51 -3.47 -5.51 -9.44
CA THR A 51 -4.00 -6.27 -8.29
C THR A 51 -2.89 -6.81 -7.40
N GLU A 52 -1.77 -7.23 -8.00
CA GLU A 52 -0.58 -7.70 -7.27
C GLU A 52 0.11 -6.52 -6.61
N TRP A 53 0.20 -5.35 -7.29
CA TRP A 53 0.69 -4.12 -6.66
C TRP A 53 -0.06 -3.75 -5.39
N VAL A 54 -1.40 -3.81 -5.42
CA VAL A 54 -2.26 -3.53 -4.26
C VAL A 54 -2.03 -4.55 -3.14
N ALA A 55 -1.91 -5.83 -3.48
CA ALA A 55 -1.65 -6.89 -2.50
C ALA A 55 -0.25 -6.75 -1.88
N ASP A 56 0.78 -6.53 -2.69
CA ASP A 56 2.16 -6.38 -2.24
C ASP A 56 2.35 -5.13 -1.38
N PHE A 57 1.66 -4.04 -1.70
CA PHE A 57 1.65 -2.84 -0.85
C PHE A 57 1.05 -3.14 0.53
N ALA A 58 -0.05 -3.89 0.59
CA ALA A 58 -0.66 -4.30 1.84
C ALA A 58 0.25 -5.21 2.65
N LEU A 59 0.87 -6.21 2.00
CA LEU A 59 1.81 -7.14 2.62
C LEU A 59 3.09 -6.45 3.09
N ALA A 60 3.57 -5.43 2.37
CA ALA A 60 4.69 -4.60 2.78
C ALA A 60 4.35 -3.79 4.03
N GLY A 61 3.21 -3.10 4.05
CA GLY A 61 2.77 -2.37 5.24
C GLY A 61 2.56 -3.28 6.45
N GLN A 62 1.97 -4.46 6.24
CA GLN A 62 1.77 -5.45 7.29
C GLN A 62 3.11 -5.94 7.87
N ALA A 63 4.06 -6.31 7.02
CA ALA A 63 5.37 -6.78 7.49
C ALA A 63 6.19 -5.66 8.16
N ALA A 64 6.08 -4.42 7.67
CA ALA A 64 6.80 -3.28 8.24
C ALA A 64 6.33 -2.96 9.67
N LEU A 65 5.02 -3.12 9.93
CA LEU A 65 4.38 -2.75 11.19
C LEU A 65 4.01 -3.98 12.04
N ASP A 66 4.61 -5.14 11.75
CA ASP A 66 4.36 -6.34 12.53
C ASP A 66 4.99 -6.22 13.94
N GLY A 67 4.30 -6.77 14.94
CA GLY A 67 4.71 -6.76 16.34
C GLY A 67 3.92 -5.82 17.26
N PRO A 68 3.98 -6.05 18.59
CA PRO A 68 3.14 -5.39 19.58
C PRO A 68 3.39 -3.87 19.67
N ASP A 69 4.65 -3.43 19.54
CA ASP A 69 5.02 -2.00 19.63
C ASP A 69 4.43 -1.14 18.51
N TRP A 70 4.03 -1.78 17.40
CA TRP A 70 3.55 -1.13 16.19
C TRP A 70 2.05 -1.33 15.96
N ALA A 71 1.35 -2.01 16.87
CA ALA A 71 -0.07 -2.33 16.72
C ALA A 71 -0.94 -1.08 16.47
N SER A 72 -0.75 0.00 17.23
CA SER A 72 -1.50 1.24 17.04
C SER A 72 -1.22 1.90 15.68
N ARG A 73 0.03 1.84 15.21
CA ARG A 73 0.44 2.37 13.90
C ARG A 73 -0.05 1.48 12.76
N MET A 74 -0.15 0.16 12.97
CA MET A 74 -0.81 -0.76 12.04
C MET A 74 -2.29 -0.40 11.87
N VAL A 75 -3.00 -0.06 12.96
CA VAL A 75 -4.39 0.40 12.87
C VAL A 75 -4.48 1.68 12.06
N MET A 76 -3.64 2.68 12.35
CA MET A 76 -3.58 3.91 11.56
C MET A 76 -3.25 3.64 10.08
N PHE A 77 -2.30 2.74 9.80
CA PHE A 77 -1.95 2.31 8.45
C PHE A 77 -3.16 1.70 7.72
N ARG A 78 -3.89 0.81 8.38
CA ARG A 78 -5.07 0.16 7.81
C ARG A 78 -6.21 1.13 7.54
N VAL A 79 -6.44 2.11 8.43
CA VAL A 79 -7.51 3.09 8.28
C VAL A 79 -7.17 4.14 7.22
N TYR A 80 -6.03 4.82 7.37
CA TYR A 80 -5.71 5.98 6.55
C TYR A 80 -5.02 5.60 5.23
N TYR A 81 -3.90 4.88 5.30
CA TYR A 81 -3.08 4.63 4.11
C TYR A 81 -3.65 3.52 3.23
N PHE A 82 -4.07 2.40 3.82
CA PHE A 82 -4.64 1.27 3.08
C PHE A 82 -6.14 1.46 2.82
N GLY A 83 -6.89 1.89 3.84
CA GLY A 83 -8.33 2.12 3.79
C GLY A 83 -8.74 3.40 3.07
N LEU A 84 -7.79 4.31 2.81
CA LEU A 84 -8.04 5.60 2.15
C LEU A 84 -9.10 6.45 2.87
N ALA A 85 -9.19 6.33 4.19
CA ALA A 85 -10.07 7.17 4.99
C ALA A 85 -9.67 8.65 4.81
N PRO A 86 -10.65 9.57 4.63
CA PRO A 86 -10.37 11.00 4.51
C PRO A 86 -9.63 11.53 5.75
N TYR A 87 -8.67 12.45 5.52
CA TYR A 87 -7.87 13.04 6.60
C TYR A 87 -8.75 13.79 7.60
N GLU A 88 -9.87 14.36 7.18
CA GLU A 88 -10.78 15.10 8.07
C GLU A 88 -11.40 14.20 9.15
N ASN A 89 -11.54 12.90 8.88
CA ASN A 89 -12.24 11.95 9.74
C ASN A 89 -11.28 10.99 10.47
N ALA A 90 -10.17 10.61 9.84
CA ALA A 90 -9.29 9.56 10.34
C ALA A 90 -8.62 9.86 11.70
N PRO A 91 -8.10 11.07 11.99
CA PRO A 91 -7.50 11.39 13.29
C PRO A 91 -8.52 11.30 14.43
N HIS A 92 -9.73 11.85 14.21
CA HIS A 92 -10.80 11.81 15.19
C HIS A 92 -11.27 10.38 15.47
N PHE A 93 -11.46 9.59 14.41
CA PHE A 93 -11.83 8.17 14.52
C PHE A 93 -10.81 7.34 15.33
N LEU A 94 -9.52 7.64 15.18
CA LEU A 94 -8.44 6.96 15.89
C LEU A 94 -8.17 7.53 17.30
N GLY A 95 -8.86 8.60 17.71
CA GLY A 95 -8.64 9.27 18.98
C GLY A 95 -7.26 9.93 19.10
N LEU A 96 -6.68 10.37 17.97
CA LEU A 96 -5.34 10.94 17.92
C LEU A 96 -5.37 12.46 17.94
N SER A 97 -4.44 13.05 18.69
CA SER A 97 -4.10 14.47 18.54
C SER A 97 -3.35 14.70 17.23
N GLU A 98 -3.42 15.91 16.68
CA GLU A 98 -2.71 16.30 15.45
C GLU A 98 -1.19 16.05 15.56
N ARG A 99 -0.59 16.35 16.72
CA ARG A 99 0.83 16.04 16.97
C ARG A 99 1.13 14.54 16.89
N SER A 100 0.27 13.71 17.47
CA SER A 100 0.44 12.25 17.43
C SER A 100 0.26 11.73 16.01
N TRP A 101 -0.69 12.29 15.26
CA TRP A 101 -0.91 11.98 13.85
C TRP A 101 0.35 12.22 13.01
N VAL A 102 0.95 13.41 13.12
CA VAL A 102 2.16 13.75 12.35
C VAL A 102 3.31 12.81 12.70
N ASN A 103 3.58 12.61 13.99
CA ASN A 103 4.66 11.73 14.45
C ASN A 103 4.47 10.29 13.94
N TRP A 104 3.26 9.74 14.06
CA TRP A 104 2.99 8.37 13.62
C TRP A 104 3.01 8.24 12.10
N SER A 105 2.54 9.26 11.37
CA SER A 105 2.63 9.31 9.92
C SER A 105 4.08 9.23 9.44
N GLU A 106 4.98 10.02 10.05
CA GLU A 106 6.41 9.99 9.71
C GLU A 106 7.03 8.61 10.00
N GLU A 107 6.71 8.01 11.14
CA GLU A 107 7.21 6.68 11.52
C GLU A 107 6.71 5.59 10.55
N ILE A 108 5.43 5.63 10.18
CA ILE A 108 4.82 4.71 9.20
C ILE A 108 5.49 4.89 7.84
N CYS A 109 5.56 6.12 7.33
CA CYS A 109 6.17 6.42 6.02
C CYS A 109 7.62 5.94 5.97
N ARG A 110 8.40 6.18 7.03
CA ARG A 110 9.79 5.74 7.11
C ARG A 110 9.90 4.21 7.10
N ARG A 111 9.12 3.52 7.94
CA ARG A 111 9.25 2.07 8.15
C ARG A 111 8.66 1.27 6.98
N CYS A 112 7.45 1.62 6.53
CA CYS A 112 6.85 1.04 5.33
C CYS A 112 7.65 1.39 4.08
N GLY A 113 8.18 2.61 3.98
CA GLY A 113 9.07 3.01 2.88
C GLY A 113 10.33 2.16 2.78
N ALA A 114 10.97 1.86 3.92
CA ALA A 114 12.14 0.99 3.96
C ALA A 114 11.79 -0.43 3.49
N GLU A 115 10.63 -0.94 3.88
CA GLU A 115 10.13 -2.24 3.46
C GLU A 115 9.80 -2.29 1.95
N LEU A 116 9.20 -1.23 1.40
CA LEU A 116 8.93 -1.11 -0.04
C LEU A 116 10.23 -1.07 -0.87
N LEU A 117 11.28 -0.40 -0.36
CA LEU A 117 12.61 -0.41 -0.95
C LEU A 117 13.23 -1.81 -0.89
N ARG A 118 13.12 -2.50 0.26
CA ARG A 118 13.62 -3.87 0.45
C ARG A 118 12.96 -4.85 -0.52
N ARG A 119 11.66 -4.68 -0.78
CA ARG A 119 10.86 -5.50 -1.73
C ARG A 119 10.97 -5.05 -3.19
N ARG A 120 11.82 -4.06 -3.50
CA ARG A 120 12.02 -3.52 -4.86
C ARG A 120 10.74 -2.99 -5.53
N MET A 121 9.74 -2.61 -4.75
CA MET A 121 8.52 -1.97 -5.26
C MET A 121 8.79 -0.55 -5.75
N PHE A 122 9.78 0.12 -5.16
CA PHE A 122 10.23 1.44 -5.60
C PHE A 122 11.45 1.32 -6.56
N PRO A 123 11.48 2.09 -7.67
CA PRO A 123 10.39 2.95 -8.17
C PRO A 123 9.27 2.10 -8.82
N PRO A 124 7.98 2.51 -8.71
CA PRO A 124 6.85 1.72 -9.22
C PRO A 124 6.97 1.33 -10.70
N ARG A 125 7.57 2.20 -11.53
CA ARG A 125 7.82 1.90 -12.95
C ARG A 125 8.69 0.65 -13.16
N LYS A 126 9.60 0.35 -12.24
CA LYS A 126 10.47 -0.84 -12.31
C LYS A 126 9.69 -2.11 -11.92
N TYR A 127 8.84 -2.00 -10.91
CA TYR A 127 7.94 -3.07 -10.49
C TYR A 127 7.04 -3.54 -11.64
N PHE A 128 6.41 -2.63 -12.40
CA PHE A 128 5.55 -3.05 -13.51
C PHE A 128 6.31 -3.52 -14.77
N ARG A 129 7.62 -3.29 -14.86
CA ARG A 129 8.46 -3.68 -16.01
C ARG A 129 9.17 -5.01 -15.82
N SER A 130 9.56 -5.31 -14.59
CA SER A 130 10.27 -6.52 -14.23
C SER A 130 9.26 -7.35 -13.45
N GLY A 131 8.85 -8.52 -13.95
CA GLY A 131 8.26 -9.54 -13.06
C GLY A 131 9.19 -9.67 -11.85
N GLY A 132 8.61 -9.63 -10.64
CA GLY A 132 9.32 -9.45 -9.36
C GLY A 132 10.59 -10.27 -9.20
#